data_AF-A0A957C0H1-F1
#
_entry.id   AF-A0A957C0H1-F1
#
_cell.length_a   1.000
_cell.length_b   1.000
_cell.length_c   1.000
_cell.angle_alpha   90.00
_cell.angle_beta   90.00
_cell.angle_gamma   90.00
#
_symmetry.space_group_name_H-M   'P 1'
#
loop_
_entity.id
_entity.type
_entity.pdbx_description
1 polymer ?
#
loop_
_entity_poly.entity_id
_entity_poly.type
_entity_poly.pdbx_seq_one_letter_code
_entity_poly.pdbx_strand_id
1 'polypeptide(L)'
;MKLLLRVGLLAFLLGLALQVTSVLVPVAQENIEQLELAQMRTDMETLADRVFGGGSRPEFWAGNLDATAPNMLADLWFDSEVLGDAVFGSGTRPIGWIGATTNNPRLVARNVRHDLELAADAWLGADNRPDTWIGGVAYYRCSRTLMNNLYLLDTFYNVRPTTSESVVDYCASVLAEIEETLLDQALGSGAFSEEEANAPTLILAVRGDLERLADELLGVNNRPPGWIDNTDVNSPTLAQDIQIDMGVLADVVLGRGVRPPDWIGTYGSSQLANFRTIRFDLELFADTTLGEDVRPTGWQGDNPIFQCNPALQYLIFLTESVYSYEAPASSAE
;
A
#
# COMPACT_ATOMS: atom_id res chain seq x y z
N MET A 1 72.15 -35.55 -6.61
CA MET A 1 70.73 -35.98 -6.73
C MET A 1 69.75 -35.08 -5.96
N LYS A 2 70.02 -34.65 -4.72
CA LYS A 2 69.11 -33.77 -3.94
C LYS A 2 68.94 -32.33 -4.48
N LEU A 3 69.89 -31.81 -5.26
CA LEU A 3 69.83 -30.45 -5.83
C LEU A 3 68.92 -30.38 -7.08
N LEU A 4 68.95 -31.41 -7.93
CA LEU A 4 68.13 -31.50 -9.15
C LEU A 4 66.63 -31.64 -8.84
N LEU A 5 66.28 -32.30 -7.72
CA LEU A 5 64.88 -32.44 -7.29
C LEU A 5 64.28 -31.12 -6.78
N ARG A 6 65.10 -30.23 -6.20
CA ARG A 6 64.64 -28.93 -5.66
C ARG A 6 64.44 -27.88 -6.76
N VAL A 7 65.26 -27.90 -7.80
CA VAL A 7 65.10 -27.01 -8.96
C VAL A 7 63.89 -27.43 -9.81
N GLY A 8 63.64 -28.73 -9.96
CA GLY A 8 62.45 -29.25 -10.65
C GLY A 8 61.14 -28.87 -9.95
N LEU A 9 61.08 -28.95 -8.62
CA LEU A 9 59.88 -28.59 -7.85
C LEU A 9 59.58 -27.09 -7.88
N LEU A 10 60.62 -26.23 -7.87
CA LEU A 10 60.43 -24.78 -7.96
C LEU A 10 59.97 -24.35 -9.36
N ALA A 11 60.48 -24.98 -10.41
CA ALA A 11 60.05 -24.71 -11.79
C ALA A 11 58.62 -25.21 -12.04
N PHE A 12 58.21 -26.32 -11.42
CA PHE A 12 56.82 -26.80 -11.48
C PHE A 12 55.84 -25.90 -10.71
N LEU A 13 56.26 -25.36 -9.55
CA LEU A 13 55.45 -24.41 -8.78
C LEU A 13 55.36 -23.02 -9.43
N LEU A 14 56.41 -22.55 -10.13
CA LEU A 14 56.32 -21.33 -10.94
C LEU A 14 55.49 -21.53 -12.22
N GLY A 15 55.48 -22.74 -12.79
CA GLY A 15 54.67 -23.07 -13.97
C GLY A 15 53.17 -23.17 -13.69
N LEU A 16 52.77 -23.52 -12.45
CA LEU A 16 51.36 -23.58 -12.05
C LEU A 16 50.75 -22.22 -11.67
N ALA A 17 51.58 -21.18 -11.50
CA ALA A 17 51.12 -19.84 -11.12
C ALA A 17 50.70 -18.96 -12.32
N LEU A 18 50.71 -19.50 -13.54
CA LEU A 18 50.60 -18.71 -14.78
C LEU A 18 49.35 -18.96 -15.62
N GLN A 19 48.31 -19.61 -15.09
CA GLN A 19 47.06 -19.78 -15.85
C GLN A 19 45.82 -19.36 -15.07
N VAL A 20 45.01 -18.54 -15.77
CA VAL A 20 43.70 -17.99 -15.43
C VAL A 20 43.74 -16.75 -14.53
N THR A 21 44.38 -15.68 -15.01
CA THR A 21 43.71 -14.37 -14.91
C THR A 21 42.56 -14.39 -15.92
N SER A 22 41.43 -14.98 -15.53
CA SER A 22 40.17 -14.57 -16.12
C SER A 22 40.05 -13.09 -15.81
N VAL A 23 40.33 -12.25 -16.81
CA VAL A 23 39.79 -10.89 -16.83
C VAL A 23 38.29 -11.13 -16.82
N LEU A 24 37.70 -11.14 -15.62
CA LEU A 24 36.31 -10.79 -15.46
C LEU A 24 36.25 -9.39 -16.04
N VAL A 25 35.94 -9.31 -17.34
CA VAL A 25 35.31 -8.12 -17.88
C VAL A 25 34.13 -7.93 -16.93
N PRO A 26 34.06 -6.83 -16.15
CA PRO A 26 32.83 -6.55 -15.44
C PRO A 26 31.80 -6.51 -16.56
N VAL A 27 30.95 -7.54 -16.64
CA VAL A 27 29.72 -7.45 -17.40
C VAL A 27 29.11 -6.18 -16.83
N ALA A 28 29.05 -5.14 -17.66
CA ALA A 28 28.44 -3.90 -17.26
C ALA A 28 27.09 -4.32 -16.72
N GLN A 29 26.93 -4.18 -15.41
CA GLN A 29 25.67 -4.34 -14.75
C GLN A 29 24.84 -3.26 -15.44
N GLU A 30 24.07 -3.63 -16.47
CA GLU A 30 23.01 -2.77 -16.96
C GLU A 30 22.35 -2.25 -15.70
N ASN A 31 22.36 -0.92 -15.53
CA ASN A 31 21.86 -0.33 -14.31
C ASN A 31 20.43 -0.85 -14.18
N ILE A 32 20.11 -1.60 -13.12
CA ILE A 32 18.80 -2.26 -12.96
C ILE A 32 17.69 -1.23 -13.15
N GLU A 33 17.94 0.01 -12.72
CA GLU A 33 17.07 1.16 -12.96
C GLU A 33 16.86 1.43 -14.47
N GLN A 34 17.90 1.43 -15.30
CA GLN A 34 17.77 1.60 -16.76
C GLN A 34 16.99 0.46 -17.40
N LEU A 35 17.19 -0.79 -16.94
CA LEU A 35 16.42 -1.92 -17.42
C LEU A 35 14.93 -1.75 -17.07
N GLU A 36 14.59 -1.35 -15.84
CA GLU A 36 13.22 -1.08 -15.42
C GLU A 36 12.57 0.03 -16.27
N LEU A 37 13.28 1.12 -16.56
CA LEU A 37 12.80 2.20 -17.44
C LEU A 37 12.54 1.68 -18.87
N ALA A 38 13.44 0.86 -19.42
CA ALA A 38 13.26 0.26 -20.74
C ALA A 38 12.05 -0.70 -20.80
N GLN A 39 11.82 -1.46 -19.74
CA GLN A 39 10.67 -2.36 -19.63
C GLN A 39 9.36 -1.58 -19.54
N MET A 40 9.28 -0.54 -18.70
CA MET A 40 8.11 0.34 -18.63
C MET A 40 7.81 0.98 -19.97
N ARG A 41 8.86 1.41 -20.69
CA ARG A 41 8.69 1.96 -22.04
C ARG A 41 8.07 0.95 -22.97
N THR A 42 8.60 -0.28 -22.99
CA THR A 42 8.12 -1.37 -23.84
C THR A 42 6.65 -1.70 -23.57
N ASP A 43 6.26 -1.75 -22.29
CA ASP A 43 4.88 -2.01 -21.89
C ASP A 43 3.95 -0.86 -22.31
N MET A 44 4.36 0.39 -22.11
CA MET A 44 3.56 1.55 -22.50
C MET A 44 3.44 1.68 -24.02
N GLU A 45 4.48 1.36 -24.80
CA GLU A 45 4.38 1.26 -26.26
C GLU A 45 3.44 0.12 -26.68
N THR A 46 3.50 -1.02 -25.99
CA THR A 46 2.59 -2.16 -26.22
C THR A 46 1.13 -1.75 -25.98
N LEU A 47 0.83 -1.03 -24.88
CA LEU A 47 -0.51 -0.53 -24.60
C LEU A 47 -0.95 0.49 -25.65
N ALA A 48 -0.08 1.45 -26.00
CA ALA A 48 -0.39 2.44 -27.03
C ALA A 48 -0.68 1.80 -28.41
N ASP A 49 0.11 0.80 -28.83
CA ASP A 49 -0.13 0.06 -30.07
C ASP A 49 -1.47 -0.67 -30.07
N ARG A 50 -1.92 -1.17 -28.92
CA ARG A 50 -3.22 -1.83 -28.81
C ARG A 50 -4.38 -0.84 -28.86
N VAL A 51 -4.23 0.33 -28.23
CA VAL A 51 -5.26 1.37 -28.18
C VAL A 51 -5.41 2.08 -29.54
N PHE A 52 -4.29 2.50 -30.13
CA PHE A 52 -4.30 3.38 -31.32
C PHE A 52 -3.91 2.67 -32.63
N GLY A 53 -3.45 1.43 -32.55
CA GLY A 53 -2.85 0.71 -33.67
C GLY A 53 -1.33 0.98 -33.78
N GLY A 54 -0.63 0.00 -34.35
CA GLY A 54 0.83 0.02 -34.49
C GLY A 54 1.37 1.31 -35.10
N GLY A 55 2.24 2.00 -34.38
CA GLY A 55 2.91 3.22 -34.82
C GLY A 55 2.08 4.51 -34.79
N SER A 56 0.84 4.46 -34.29
CA SER A 56 0.04 5.66 -34.02
C SER A 56 0.18 6.07 -32.56
N ARG A 57 0.45 7.35 -32.30
CA ARG A 57 0.60 7.87 -30.93
C ARG A 57 -0.26 9.11 -30.72
N PRO A 58 -0.69 9.39 -29.48
CA PRO A 58 -1.36 10.64 -29.17
C PRO A 58 -0.49 11.86 -29.49
N GLU A 59 -1.13 13.03 -29.55
CA GLU A 59 -0.41 14.29 -29.69
C GLU A 59 0.56 14.49 -28.51
N PHE A 60 1.72 15.09 -28.79
CA PHE A 60 2.79 15.36 -27.82
C PHE A 60 3.57 14.16 -27.27
N TRP A 61 3.29 12.92 -27.73
CA TRP A 61 4.08 11.75 -27.35
C TRP A 61 5.59 11.97 -27.54
N ALA A 62 6.35 11.86 -26.45
CA ALA A 62 7.79 12.03 -26.46
C ALA A 62 8.47 10.85 -27.16
N GLY A 63 8.01 9.61 -26.87
CA GLY A 63 8.48 8.41 -27.57
C GLY A 63 9.96 8.13 -27.37
N ASN A 64 10.50 8.47 -26.19
CA ASN A 64 11.91 8.25 -25.89
C ASN A 64 12.18 6.74 -25.70
N LEU A 65 13.04 6.19 -26.56
CA LEU A 65 13.44 4.78 -26.53
C LEU A 65 14.85 4.58 -25.95
N ASP A 66 15.57 5.65 -25.62
CA ASP A 66 16.90 5.59 -25.02
C ASP A 66 16.80 5.61 -23.50
N ALA A 67 16.87 4.44 -22.87
CA ALA A 67 16.82 4.29 -21.42
C ALA A 67 17.99 4.98 -20.69
N THR A 68 19.03 5.40 -21.41
CA THR A 68 20.17 6.16 -20.86
C THR A 68 19.98 7.67 -20.94
N ALA A 69 18.94 8.14 -21.64
CA ALA A 69 18.66 9.56 -21.78
C ALA A 69 18.35 10.20 -20.42
N PRO A 70 18.93 11.37 -20.09
CA PRO A 70 18.68 12.04 -18.80
C PRO A 70 17.21 12.38 -18.54
N ASN A 71 16.41 12.54 -19.59
CA ASN A 71 14.99 12.84 -19.54
C ASN A 71 14.08 11.60 -19.65
N MET A 72 14.62 10.38 -19.77
CA MET A 72 13.83 9.15 -19.98
C MET A 72 12.67 9.00 -18.99
N LEU A 73 12.94 9.22 -17.70
CA LEU A 73 11.91 9.09 -16.66
C LEU A 73 10.84 10.18 -16.76
N ALA A 74 11.23 11.41 -17.08
CA ALA A 74 10.31 12.52 -17.25
C ALA A 74 9.41 12.29 -18.48
N ASP A 75 10.00 11.81 -19.58
CA ASP A 75 9.29 11.47 -20.81
C ASP A 75 8.33 10.29 -20.57
N LEU A 76 8.75 9.25 -19.83
CA LEU A 76 7.88 8.13 -19.46
C LEU A 76 6.68 8.60 -18.64
N TRP A 77 6.89 9.43 -17.62
CA TRP A 77 5.77 9.97 -16.86
C TRP A 77 4.84 10.80 -17.74
N PHE A 78 5.39 11.69 -18.55
CA PHE A 78 4.61 12.54 -19.44
C PHE A 78 3.79 11.72 -20.43
N ASP A 79 4.41 10.73 -21.09
CA ASP A 79 3.73 9.81 -22.00
C ASP A 79 2.67 8.97 -21.29
N SER A 80 2.87 8.60 -20.02
CA SER A 80 1.85 7.92 -19.20
C SER A 80 0.60 8.79 -19.01
N GLU A 81 0.78 10.08 -18.72
CA GLU A 81 -0.33 11.02 -18.57
C GLU A 81 -1.06 11.28 -19.89
N VAL A 82 -0.30 11.46 -20.98
CA VAL A 82 -0.85 11.62 -22.33
C VAL A 82 -1.60 10.37 -22.79
N LEU A 83 -1.08 9.18 -22.48
CA LEU A 83 -1.77 7.91 -22.73
C LEU A 83 -3.09 7.86 -21.95
N GLY A 84 -3.06 8.23 -20.66
CA GLY A 84 -4.24 8.29 -19.82
C GLY A 84 -5.32 9.21 -20.40
N ASP A 85 -4.95 10.43 -20.81
CA ASP A 85 -5.88 11.37 -21.45
C ASP A 85 -6.47 10.82 -22.76
N ALA A 86 -5.65 10.14 -23.56
CA ALA A 86 -6.08 9.60 -24.85
C ALA A 86 -6.96 8.34 -24.72
N VAL A 87 -6.75 7.52 -23.69
CA VAL A 87 -7.53 6.29 -23.45
C VAL A 87 -8.83 6.58 -22.69
N PHE A 88 -8.77 7.40 -21.64
CA PHE A 88 -9.87 7.58 -20.68
C PHE A 88 -10.58 8.92 -20.82
N GLY A 89 -10.03 9.86 -21.59
CA GLY A 89 -10.50 11.23 -21.71
C GLY A 89 -9.68 12.20 -20.85
N SER A 90 -9.63 13.46 -21.28
CA SER A 90 -8.83 14.49 -20.63
C SER A 90 -9.16 14.62 -19.14
N GLY A 91 -8.14 14.52 -18.29
CA GLY A 91 -8.26 14.62 -16.83
C GLY A 91 -8.98 13.43 -16.17
N THR A 92 -9.34 12.40 -16.93
CA THR A 92 -9.96 11.17 -16.41
C THR A 92 -8.89 10.09 -16.24
N ARG A 93 -8.88 9.43 -15.09
CA ARG A 93 -7.93 8.36 -14.76
C ARG A 93 -8.64 7.19 -14.08
N PRO A 94 -8.08 5.97 -14.17
CA PRO A 94 -8.48 4.87 -13.30
C PRO A 94 -8.39 5.25 -11.81
N ILE A 95 -9.24 4.63 -11.00
CA ILE A 95 -9.18 4.79 -9.54
C ILE A 95 -7.80 4.33 -9.05
N GLY A 96 -7.17 5.13 -8.19
CA GLY A 96 -5.85 4.83 -7.64
C GLY A 96 -4.67 5.43 -8.40
N TRP A 97 -4.90 6.04 -9.57
CA TRP A 97 -3.83 6.72 -10.33
C TRP A 97 -3.08 7.73 -9.47
N ILE A 98 -1.76 7.62 -9.41
CA ILE A 98 -0.91 8.41 -8.53
C ILE A 98 -0.35 9.63 -9.28
N GLY A 99 0.19 9.43 -10.49
CA GLY A 99 0.93 10.44 -11.22
C GLY A 99 2.25 10.87 -10.54
N ALA A 100 2.82 11.98 -11.00
CA ALA A 100 4.08 12.53 -10.46
C ALA A 100 3.84 13.42 -9.22
N THR A 101 3.73 12.78 -8.05
CA THR A 101 3.54 13.49 -6.76
C THR A 101 4.85 13.87 -6.06
N THR A 102 6.02 13.66 -6.69
CA THR A 102 7.33 13.77 -6.03
C THR A 102 8.43 14.00 -7.06
N ASN A 103 9.56 14.55 -6.62
CA ASN A 103 10.78 14.72 -7.41
C ASN A 103 11.80 13.58 -7.19
N ASN A 104 11.49 12.60 -6.34
CA ASN A 104 12.36 11.43 -6.15
C ASN A 104 12.22 10.48 -7.34
N PRO A 105 13.29 10.25 -8.13
CA PRO A 105 13.20 9.48 -9.37
C PRO A 105 12.71 8.05 -9.16
N ARG A 106 13.07 7.40 -8.05
CA ARG A 106 12.61 6.02 -7.76
C ARG A 106 11.11 5.96 -7.49
N LEU A 107 10.59 6.96 -6.79
CA LEU A 107 9.16 7.05 -6.52
C LEU A 107 8.38 7.41 -7.79
N VAL A 108 8.92 8.27 -8.66
CA VAL A 108 8.31 8.56 -9.97
C VAL A 108 8.28 7.29 -10.82
N ALA A 109 9.40 6.55 -10.92
CA ALA A 109 9.46 5.31 -11.68
C ALA A 109 8.43 4.27 -11.17
N ARG A 110 8.32 4.10 -9.85
CA ARG A 110 7.30 3.26 -9.24
C ARG A 110 5.88 3.72 -9.59
N ASN A 111 5.59 5.02 -9.48
CA ASN A 111 4.26 5.55 -9.77
C ASN A 111 3.89 5.34 -11.24
N VAL A 112 4.82 5.58 -12.17
CA VAL A 112 4.62 5.30 -13.60
C VAL A 112 4.32 3.82 -13.82
N ARG A 113 5.07 2.91 -13.18
CA ARG A 113 4.80 1.47 -13.25
C ARG A 113 3.39 1.15 -12.74
N HIS A 114 3.01 1.69 -11.60
CA HIS A 114 1.68 1.50 -11.01
C HIS A 114 0.56 1.98 -11.94
N ASP A 115 0.66 3.23 -12.38
CA ASP A 115 -0.33 3.87 -13.26
C ASP A 115 -0.46 3.11 -14.59
N LEU A 116 0.65 2.59 -15.12
CA LEU A 116 0.65 1.77 -16.33
C LEU A 116 -0.05 0.42 -16.14
N GLU A 117 0.14 -0.24 -15.00
CA GLU A 117 -0.59 -1.48 -14.69
C GLU A 117 -2.09 -1.21 -14.49
N LEU A 118 -2.46 -0.10 -13.84
CA LEU A 118 -3.86 0.32 -13.72
C LEU A 118 -4.49 0.67 -15.07
N ALA A 119 -3.75 1.35 -15.94
CA ALA A 119 -4.19 1.65 -17.30
C ALA A 119 -4.47 0.36 -18.08
N ALA A 120 -3.56 -0.62 -17.96
CA ALA A 120 -3.71 -1.92 -18.59
C ALA A 120 -4.91 -2.68 -18.04
N ASP A 121 -5.10 -2.74 -16.72
CA ASP A 121 -6.27 -3.38 -16.10
C ASP A 121 -7.59 -2.72 -16.53
N ALA A 122 -7.63 -1.39 -16.57
CA ALA A 122 -8.83 -0.66 -16.95
C ALA A 122 -9.19 -0.82 -18.44
N TRP A 123 -8.19 -0.93 -19.33
CA TRP A 123 -8.44 -1.01 -20.77
C TRP A 123 -8.51 -2.44 -21.33
N LEU A 124 -7.61 -3.33 -20.89
CA LEU A 124 -7.55 -4.73 -21.33
C LEU A 124 -8.44 -5.66 -20.49
N GLY A 125 -8.77 -5.24 -19.27
CA GLY A 125 -9.32 -6.09 -18.22
C GLY A 125 -8.24 -6.59 -17.26
N ALA A 126 -8.64 -6.83 -16.02
CA ALA A 126 -7.77 -7.37 -14.98
C ALA A 126 -7.12 -8.69 -15.43
N ASP A 127 -5.81 -8.81 -15.20
CA ASP A 127 -4.98 -9.98 -15.55
C ASP A 127 -4.95 -10.36 -17.04
N ASN A 128 -5.52 -9.52 -17.92
CA ASN A 128 -5.46 -9.74 -19.36
C ASN A 128 -4.27 -8.96 -19.94
N ARG A 129 -3.10 -9.59 -19.99
CA ARG A 129 -1.88 -8.99 -20.54
C ARG A 129 -1.49 -9.62 -21.88
N PRO A 130 -1.04 -8.84 -22.87
CA PRO A 130 -0.49 -9.39 -24.11
C PRO A 130 0.85 -10.09 -23.85
N ASP A 131 1.22 -11.05 -24.69
CA ASP A 131 2.47 -11.83 -24.56
C ASP A 131 3.75 -10.97 -24.52
N THR A 132 3.71 -9.76 -25.07
CA THR A 132 4.82 -8.80 -25.06
C THR A 132 4.88 -7.94 -23.81
N TRP A 133 3.88 -8.03 -22.93
CA TRP A 133 3.87 -7.32 -21.66
C TRP A 133 4.88 -7.94 -20.71
N ILE A 134 5.88 -7.17 -20.34
CA ILE A 134 6.89 -7.56 -19.37
C ILE A 134 6.29 -7.44 -17.97
N GLY A 135 5.61 -6.32 -17.70
CA GLY A 135 4.94 -6.03 -16.45
C GLY A 135 5.87 -5.76 -15.28
N GLY A 136 5.25 -5.39 -14.16
CA GLY A 136 5.90 -5.34 -12.86
C GLY A 136 5.47 -6.47 -11.93
N VAL A 137 6.13 -6.56 -10.78
CA VAL A 137 5.67 -7.39 -9.65
C VAL A 137 4.25 -6.98 -9.24
N ALA A 138 3.46 -7.94 -8.78
CA ALA A 138 2.02 -7.75 -8.62
C ALA A 138 1.63 -6.61 -7.68
N TYR A 139 2.46 -6.30 -6.67
CA TYR A 139 2.16 -5.22 -5.72
C TYR A 139 2.14 -3.83 -6.37
N TYR A 140 2.69 -3.65 -7.57
CA TYR A 140 2.55 -2.39 -8.30
C TYR A 140 1.12 -2.10 -8.72
N ARG A 141 0.18 -3.05 -8.62
CA ARG A 141 -1.26 -2.77 -8.82
C ARG A 141 -1.95 -2.30 -7.54
N CYS A 142 -1.27 -2.36 -6.40
CA CYS A 142 -1.86 -2.06 -5.11
C CYS A 142 -1.77 -0.59 -4.75
N SER A 143 -2.47 -0.20 -3.67
CA SER A 143 -2.44 1.18 -3.17
C SER A 143 -1.03 1.62 -2.80
N ARG A 144 -0.77 2.93 -2.92
CA ARG A 144 0.50 3.53 -2.50
C ARG A 144 0.86 3.21 -1.06
N THR A 145 -0.13 3.17 -0.17
CA THR A 145 0.04 2.78 1.23
C THR A 145 0.60 1.37 1.34
N LEU A 146 0.01 0.40 0.63
CA LEU A 146 0.51 -0.98 0.66
C LEU A 146 1.92 -1.08 0.08
N MET A 147 2.20 -0.41 -1.06
CA MET A 147 3.55 -0.37 -1.63
C MET A 147 4.59 0.20 -0.67
N ASN A 148 4.23 1.25 0.10
CA ASN A 148 5.13 1.84 1.09
C ASN A 148 5.35 0.91 2.30
N ASN A 149 4.30 0.25 2.79
CA ASN A 149 4.40 -0.72 3.87
C ASN A 149 5.31 -1.89 3.48
N LEU A 150 5.13 -2.45 2.28
CA LEU A 150 5.97 -3.52 1.76
C LEU A 150 7.44 -3.09 1.63
N TYR A 151 7.69 -1.86 1.16
CA TYR A 151 9.04 -1.31 1.08
C TYR A 151 9.70 -1.19 2.46
N LEU A 152 8.99 -0.67 3.47
CA LEU A 152 9.48 -0.55 4.84
C LEU A 152 9.78 -1.91 5.45
N LEU A 153 8.83 -2.85 5.34
CA LEU A 153 8.95 -4.20 5.87
C LEU A 153 10.16 -4.95 5.27
N ASP A 154 10.36 -4.87 3.95
CA ASP A 154 11.51 -5.51 3.30
C ASP A 154 12.83 -4.83 3.71
N THR A 155 12.87 -3.49 3.65
CA THR A 155 14.12 -2.74 3.82
C THR A 155 14.64 -2.73 5.26
N PHE A 156 13.75 -2.57 6.24
CA PHE A 156 14.14 -2.37 7.65
C PHE A 156 13.92 -3.60 8.52
N TYR A 157 12.96 -4.45 8.16
CA TYR A 157 12.57 -5.60 8.98
C TYR A 157 12.87 -6.94 8.30
N ASN A 158 13.33 -6.94 7.05
CA ASN A 158 13.57 -8.14 6.24
C ASN A 158 12.34 -9.08 6.19
N VAL A 159 11.15 -8.47 6.12
CA VAL A 159 9.87 -9.15 6.00
C VAL A 159 9.38 -9.01 4.55
N ARG A 160 8.99 -10.12 3.95
CA ARG A 160 8.41 -10.17 2.60
C ARG A 160 7.12 -10.97 2.63
N PRO A 161 6.07 -10.53 1.91
CA PRO A 161 4.86 -11.31 1.79
C PRO A 161 5.14 -12.61 1.04
N THR A 162 4.39 -13.64 1.41
CA THR A 162 4.44 -14.98 0.84
C THR A 162 3.21 -15.30 0.00
N THR A 163 2.21 -14.43 0.00
CA THR A 163 1.04 -14.50 -0.86
C THR A 163 1.46 -14.65 -2.33
N SER A 164 0.89 -15.66 -3.00
CA SER A 164 1.13 -15.89 -4.43
C SER A 164 0.51 -14.75 -5.26
N GLU A 165 1.25 -14.27 -6.25
CA GLU A 165 0.75 -13.26 -7.22
C GLU A 165 -0.46 -13.73 -8.05
N SER A 166 -0.79 -15.03 -8.02
CA SER A 166 -1.95 -15.60 -8.72
C SER A 166 -3.25 -15.58 -7.92
N VAL A 167 -3.21 -15.14 -6.66
CA VAL A 167 -4.39 -15.08 -5.80
C VAL A 167 -5.36 -14.03 -6.32
N VAL A 168 -6.65 -14.38 -6.35
CA VAL A 168 -7.73 -13.44 -6.64
C VAL A 168 -7.71 -12.35 -5.57
N ASP A 169 -7.67 -11.09 -6.00
CA ASP A 169 -7.46 -9.94 -5.11
C ASP A 169 -6.14 -10.04 -4.31
N TYR A 170 -5.05 -10.06 -5.06
CA TYR A 170 -3.69 -10.08 -4.52
C TYR A 170 -3.46 -8.96 -3.48
N CYS A 171 -3.94 -7.74 -3.74
CA CYS A 171 -3.68 -6.59 -2.88
C CYS A 171 -4.37 -6.71 -1.53
N ALA A 172 -5.64 -7.12 -1.47
CA ALA A 172 -6.30 -7.38 -0.21
C ALA A 172 -5.65 -8.54 0.55
N SER A 173 -5.25 -9.60 -0.16
CA SER A 173 -4.60 -10.77 0.43
C SER A 173 -3.24 -10.43 1.05
N VAL A 174 -2.41 -9.67 0.35
CA VAL A 174 -1.12 -9.19 0.88
C VAL A 174 -1.33 -8.24 2.05
N LEU A 175 -2.29 -7.32 1.96
CA LEU A 175 -2.59 -6.41 3.07
C LEU A 175 -2.96 -7.19 4.34
N ALA A 176 -3.87 -8.15 4.22
CA ALA A 176 -4.28 -9.01 5.34
C ALA A 176 -3.12 -9.85 5.89
N GLU A 177 -2.20 -10.33 5.02
CA GLU A 177 -1.00 -11.06 5.45
C GLU A 177 -0.07 -10.17 6.30
N ILE A 178 0.16 -8.93 5.88
CA ILE A 178 1.16 -8.06 6.53
C ILE A 178 0.61 -7.25 7.70
N GLU A 179 -0.71 -7.11 7.85
CA GLU A 179 -1.33 -6.21 8.84
C GLU A 179 -0.91 -6.53 10.28
N GLU A 180 -0.98 -7.80 10.69
CA GLU A 180 -0.51 -8.23 12.02
C GLU A 180 1.01 -8.00 12.15
N THR A 181 1.78 -8.16 11.08
CA THR A 181 3.22 -7.89 11.13
C THR A 181 3.51 -6.39 11.31
N LEU A 182 2.76 -5.52 10.63
CA LEU A 182 2.88 -4.06 10.80
C LEU A 182 2.59 -3.66 12.25
N LEU A 183 1.54 -4.23 12.83
CA LEU A 183 1.18 -4.00 14.22
C LEU A 183 2.27 -4.51 15.17
N ASP A 184 2.76 -5.74 14.99
CA ASP A 184 3.83 -6.32 15.81
C ASP A 184 5.10 -5.46 15.77
N GLN A 185 5.50 -4.96 14.58
CA GLN A 185 6.66 -4.08 14.48
C GLN A 185 6.43 -2.74 15.17
N ALA A 186 5.22 -2.17 15.07
CA ALA A 186 4.89 -0.90 15.72
C ALA A 186 4.78 -1.04 17.25
N LEU A 187 4.30 -2.19 17.75
CA LEU A 187 4.33 -2.52 19.17
C LEU A 187 5.76 -2.74 19.66
N GLY A 188 6.57 -3.49 18.91
CA GLY A 188 7.96 -3.78 19.24
C GLY A 188 8.85 -2.55 19.28
N SER A 189 8.52 -1.48 18.55
CA SER A 189 9.21 -0.18 18.62
C SER A 189 8.79 0.67 19.82
N GLY A 190 7.75 0.25 20.55
CA GLY A 190 7.16 0.98 21.67
C GLY A 190 6.20 2.09 21.27
N ALA A 191 5.94 2.27 19.97
CA ALA A 191 5.12 3.38 19.44
C ALA A 191 3.69 3.40 20.03
N PHE A 192 3.15 2.24 20.37
CA PHE A 192 1.79 2.10 20.90
C PHE A 192 1.69 1.61 22.34
N SER A 193 2.78 1.66 23.10
CA SER A 193 2.79 1.07 24.45
C SER A 193 1.71 1.65 25.39
N GLU A 194 1.42 2.95 25.29
CA GLU A 194 0.35 3.59 26.07
C GLU A 194 -1.05 3.21 25.55
N GLU A 195 -1.26 3.23 24.24
CA GLU A 195 -2.56 2.89 23.64
C GLU A 195 -2.89 1.40 23.84
N GLU A 196 -1.89 0.53 23.75
CA GLU A 196 -2.04 -0.90 24.03
C GLU A 196 -2.49 -1.13 25.48
N ALA A 197 -1.82 -0.48 26.43
CA ALA A 197 -2.19 -0.56 27.85
C ALA A 197 -3.61 0.00 28.12
N ASN A 198 -4.05 0.97 27.33
CA ASN A 198 -5.35 1.62 27.46
C ASN A 198 -6.42 1.11 26.48
N ALA A 199 -6.14 0.06 25.70
CA ALA A 199 -7.02 -0.42 24.63
C ALA A 199 -8.45 -0.72 25.11
N PRO A 200 -8.71 -1.35 26.28
CA PRO A 200 -10.07 -1.53 26.79
C PRO A 200 -10.84 -0.21 26.95
N THR A 201 -10.19 0.81 27.49
CA THR A 201 -10.78 2.14 27.70
C THR A 201 -11.05 2.83 26.37
N LEU A 202 -10.13 2.71 25.41
CA LEU A 202 -10.29 3.26 24.06
C LEU A 202 -11.44 2.59 23.30
N ILE A 203 -11.60 1.27 23.43
CA ILE A 203 -12.74 0.52 22.88
C ILE A 203 -14.05 1.00 23.53
N LEU A 204 -14.08 1.21 24.85
CA LEU A 204 -15.25 1.77 25.52
C LEU A 204 -15.57 3.20 25.05
N ALA A 205 -14.58 4.00 24.67
CA ALA A 205 -14.82 5.31 24.06
C ALA A 205 -15.50 5.16 22.69
N VAL A 206 -15.08 4.19 21.86
CA VAL A 206 -15.78 3.87 20.59
C VAL A 206 -17.24 3.49 20.86
N ARG A 207 -17.50 2.70 21.90
CA ARG A 207 -18.86 2.36 22.32
C ARG A 207 -19.71 3.60 22.59
N GLY A 208 -19.18 4.53 23.38
CA GLY A 208 -19.88 5.78 23.67
C GLY A 208 -20.17 6.57 22.40
N ASP A 209 -19.21 6.63 21.47
CA ASP A 209 -19.36 7.38 20.23
C ASP A 209 -20.40 6.74 19.30
N LEU A 210 -20.44 5.41 19.23
CA LEU A 210 -21.51 4.67 18.55
C LEU A 210 -22.90 4.96 19.15
N GLU A 211 -23.01 5.05 20.48
CA GLU A 211 -24.28 5.43 21.14
C GLU A 211 -24.73 6.83 20.75
N ARG A 212 -23.80 7.80 20.69
CA ARG A 212 -24.11 9.17 20.27
C ARG A 212 -24.51 9.25 18.80
N LEU A 213 -23.84 8.49 17.93
CA LEU A 213 -24.21 8.37 16.52
C LEU A 213 -25.61 7.77 16.37
N ALA A 214 -25.93 6.72 17.15
CA ALA A 214 -27.26 6.14 17.15
C ALA A 214 -28.34 7.13 17.62
N ASP A 215 -28.06 7.92 18.66
CA ASP A 215 -28.97 8.96 19.14
C ASP A 215 -29.20 10.06 18.11
N GLU A 216 -28.16 10.49 17.39
CA GLU A 216 -28.27 11.49 16.33
C GLU A 216 -29.12 10.97 15.15
N LEU A 217 -28.94 9.72 14.76
CA LEU A 217 -29.60 9.13 13.58
C LEU A 217 -31.04 8.65 13.87
N LEU A 218 -31.30 8.08 15.04
CA LEU A 218 -32.57 7.41 15.36
C LEU A 218 -33.36 8.11 16.47
N GLY A 219 -32.77 9.12 17.13
CA GLY A 219 -33.30 9.76 18.32
C GLY A 219 -32.84 9.10 19.61
N VAL A 220 -32.88 9.89 20.69
CA VAL A 220 -32.38 9.50 22.01
C VAL A 220 -33.04 8.21 22.52
N ASN A 221 -32.22 7.24 22.95
CA ASN A 221 -32.65 5.94 23.48
C ASN A 221 -33.48 5.09 22.50
N ASN A 222 -33.38 5.35 21.19
CA ASN A 222 -33.99 4.52 20.17
C ASN A 222 -32.92 3.62 19.56
N ARG A 223 -32.97 2.32 19.86
CA ARG A 223 -31.99 1.33 19.36
C ARG A 223 -32.66 0.31 18.44
N PRO A 224 -31.99 -0.10 17.35
CA PRO A 224 -32.47 -1.15 16.49
C PRO A 224 -32.72 -2.49 17.23
N PRO A 225 -33.62 -3.34 16.75
CA PRO A 225 -33.72 -4.72 17.24
C PRO A 225 -32.40 -5.48 17.06
N GLY A 226 -31.96 -6.18 18.11
CA GLY A 226 -30.69 -6.93 18.09
C GLY A 226 -29.50 -6.17 18.67
N TRP A 227 -29.70 -4.92 19.13
CA TRP A 227 -28.71 -4.15 19.86
C TRP A 227 -28.33 -4.83 21.19
N ILE A 228 -27.04 -5.07 21.41
CA ILE A 228 -26.51 -5.84 22.55
C ILE A 228 -26.36 -4.95 23.78
N ASP A 229 -25.93 -3.71 23.59
CA ASP A 229 -25.67 -2.75 24.68
C ASP A 229 -24.58 -3.13 25.68
N ASN A 230 -23.51 -3.79 25.21
CA ASN A 230 -22.37 -4.09 26.08
C ASN A 230 -21.56 -2.82 26.39
N THR A 231 -21.45 -2.52 27.69
CA THR A 231 -20.71 -1.37 28.25
C THR A 231 -19.66 -1.79 29.29
N ASP A 232 -19.43 -3.09 29.48
CA ASP A 232 -18.40 -3.59 30.39
C ASP A 232 -17.02 -3.51 29.75
N VAL A 233 -16.20 -2.57 30.22
CA VAL A 233 -14.81 -2.34 29.78
C VAL A 233 -13.93 -3.59 29.86
N ASN A 234 -14.23 -4.52 30.78
CA ASN A 234 -13.46 -5.74 30.98
C ASN A 234 -14.02 -6.92 30.18
N SER A 235 -15.12 -6.72 29.43
CA SER A 235 -15.70 -7.80 28.65
C SER A 235 -14.77 -8.20 27.50
N PRO A 236 -14.45 -9.48 27.36
CA PRO A 236 -13.62 -9.97 26.25
C PRO A 236 -14.32 -9.80 24.89
N THR A 237 -15.65 -9.60 24.86
CA THR A 237 -16.44 -9.43 23.64
C THR A 237 -16.77 -7.98 23.33
N LEU A 238 -16.35 -7.00 24.15
CA LEU A 238 -16.79 -5.60 23.99
C LEU A 238 -16.59 -5.07 22.56
N ALA A 239 -15.41 -5.27 21.97
CA ALA A 239 -15.14 -4.83 20.59
C ALA A 239 -16.05 -5.52 19.56
N GLN A 240 -16.28 -6.83 19.72
CA GLN A 240 -17.15 -7.59 18.83
C GLN A 240 -18.61 -7.13 18.95
N ASP A 241 -19.08 -6.88 20.18
CA ASP A 241 -20.44 -6.43 20.45
C ASP A 241 -20.68 -5.03 19.85
N ILE A 242 -19.70 -4.12 19.97
CA ILE A 242 -19.73 -2.80 19.30
C ILE A 242 -19.86 -2.96 17.79
N GLN A 243 -19.08 -3.85 17.19
CA GLN A 243 -19.12 -4.08 15.74
C GLN A 243 -20.46 -4.66 15.28
N ILE A 244 -21.04 -5.59 16.04
CA ILE A 244 -22.37 -6.13 15.76
C ILE A 244 -23.39 -5.01 15.80
N ASP A 245 -23.40 -4.22 16.88
CA ASP A 245 -24.34 -3.11 17.06
C ASP A 245 -24.20 -2.08 15.93
N MET A 246 -22.96 -1.68 15.61
CA MET A 246 -22.65 -0.81 14.48
C MET A 246 -23.17 -1.38 13.15
N GLY A 247 -23.02 -2.69 12.92
CA GLY A 247 -23.55 -3.38 11.75
C GLY A 247 -25.08 -3.37 11.68
N VAL A 248 -25.78 -3.55 12.81
CA VAL A 248 -27.25 -3.45 12.86
C VAL A 248 -27.71 -2.01 12.61
N LEU A 249 -27.01 -1.00 13.15
CA LEU A 249 -27.31 0.41 12.87
C LEU A 249 -27.11 0.72 11.38
N ALA A 250 -26.01 0.26 10.78
CA ALA A 250 -25.78 0.41 9.35
C ALA A 250 -26.88 -0.24 8.50
N ASP A 251 -27.34 -1.44 8.87
CA ASP A 251 -28.45 -2.11 8.17
C ASP A 251 -29.76 -1.31 8.22
N VAL A 252 -30.02 -0.59 9.32
CA VAL A 252 -31.20 0.27 9.47
C VAL A 252 -31.06 1.57 8.69
N VAL A 253 -29.89 2.21 8.73
CA VAL A 253 -29.68 3.57 8.22
C VAL A 253 -29.30 3.59 6.73
N LEU A 254 -28.40 2.70 6.32
CA LEU A 254 -27.90 2.60 4.93
C LEU A 254 -28.66 1.54 4.10
N GLY A 255 -29.34 0.63 4.78
CA GLY A 255 -30.00 -0.53 4.18
C GLY A 255 -29.22 -1.82 4.42
N ARG A 256 -29.94 -2.94 4.39
CA ARG A 256 -29.39 -4.25 4.75
C ARG A 256 -28.20 -4.64 3.88
N GLY A 257 -27.06 -4.89 4.53
CA GLY A 257 -25.81 -5.28 3.86
C GLY A 257 -25.11 -4.15 3.10
N VAL A 258 -25.59 -2.91 3.21
CA VAL A 258 -24.93 -1.73 2.65
C VAL A 258 -23.94 -1.20 3.68
N ARG A 259 -22.70 -0.97 3.27
CA ARG A 259 -21.63 -0.42 4.12
C ARG A 259 -20.92 0.73 3.39
N PRO A 260 -20.30 1.66 4.14
CA PRO A 260 -19.37 2.61 3.57
C PRO A 260 -18.30 1.94 2.69
N PRO A 261 -17.79 2.62 1.65
CA PRO A 261 -16.56 2.20 0.99
C PRO A 261 -15.44 2.00 2.01
N ASP A 262 -14.54 1.04 1.76
CA ASP A 262 -13.41 0.69 2.63
C ASP A 262 -13.76 0.16 4.04
N TRP A 263 -15.04 -0.13 4.32
CA TRP A 263 -15.47 -0.80 5.54
C TRP A 263 -14.71 -2.12 5.75
N ILE A 264 -14.05 -2.25 6.90
CA ILE A 264 -13.22 -3.43 7.18
C ILE A 264 -14.11 -4.57 7.67
N GLY A 265 -14.90 -4.35 8.73
CA GLY A 265 -15.88 -5.32 9.20
C GLY A 265 -15.31 -6.65 9.74
N THR A 266 -13.99 -6.77 9.87
CA THR A 266 -13.28 -7.91 10.47
C THR A 266 -12.59 -7.50 11.77
N TYR A 267 -12.12 -8.48 12.56
CA TYR A 267 -11.45 -8.25 13.83
C TYR A 267 -10.04 -8.84 13.82
N GLY A 268 -9.11 -8.13 14.45
CA GLY A 268 -7.74 -8.57 14.67
C GLY A 268 -7.62 -9.42 15.94
N SER A 269 -6.45 -10.02 16.11
CA SER A 269 -6.17 -10.88 17.27
C SER A 269 -5.88 -10.11 18.56
N SER A 270 -5.50 -8.84 18.46
CA SER A 270 -5.19 -7.96 19.60
C SER A 270 -6.26 -6.90 19.86
N GLN A 271 -6.37 -6.44 21.12
CA GLN A 271 -7.31 -5.37 21.48
C GLN A 271 -6.98 -4.04 20.79
N LEU A 272 -5.70 -3.75 20.56
CA LEU A 272 -5.30 -2.52 19.87
C LEU A 272 -5.68 -2.57 18.39
N ALA A 273 -5.49 -3.71 17.71
CA ALA A 273 -5.95 -3.89 16.33
C ALA A 273 -7.47 -3.70 16.24
N ASN A 274 -8.19 -4.32 17.18
CA ASN A 274 -9.64 -4.22 17.27
C ASN A 274 -10.07 -2.77 17.47
N PHE A 275 -9.48 -2.04 18.43
CA PHE A 275 -9.73 -0.62 18.63
C PHE A 275 -9.56 0.20 17.36
N ARG A 276 -8.40 0.09 16.68
CA ARG A 276 -8.12 0.88 15.48
C ARG A 276 -9.10 0.58 14.35
N THR A 277 -9.45 -0.69 14.17
CA THR A 277 -10.42 -1.13 13.16
C THR A 277 -11.82 -0.60 13.45
N ILE A 278 -12.37 -0.85 14.65
CA ILE A 278 -13.74 -0.42 14.98
C ILE A 278 -13.86 1.11 15.03
N ARG A 279 -12.78 1.80 15.42
CA ARG A 279 -12.75 3.26 15.40
C ARG A 279 -12.80 3.76 13.96
N PHE A 280 -11.95 3.24 13.07
CA PHE A 280 -11.96 3.60 11.66
C PHE A 280 -13.31 3.35 10.98
N ASP A 281 -13.89 2.16 11.18
CA ASP A 281 -15.22 1.83 10.66
C ASP A 281 -16.29 2.80 11.20
N LEU A 282 -16.22 3.18 12.48
CA LEU A 282 -17.14 4.16 13.07
C LEU A 282 -16.98 5.56 12.47
N GLU A 283 -15.75 6.02 12.21
CA GLU A 283 -15.48 7.29 11.54
C GLU A 283 -16.06 7.29 10.11
N LEU A 284 -15.81 6.23 9.33
CA LEU A 284 -16.40 6.05 7.99
C LEU A 284 -17.93 6.06 8.04
N PHE A 285 -18.51 5.44 9.07
CA PHE A 285 -19.95 5.41 9.23
C PHE A 285 -20.52 6.80 9.50
N ALA A 286 -19.87 7.57 10.38
CA ALA A 286 -20.24 8.94 10.68
C ALA A 286 -20.15 9.81 9.43
N ASP A 287 -19.06 9.74 8.67
CA ASP A 287 -18.89 10.51 7.43
C ASP A 287 -19.96 10.17 6.39
N THR A 288 -20.30 8.89 6.25
CA THR A 288 -21.32 8.43 5.30
C THR A 288 -22.74 8.89 5.69
N THR A 289 -23.04 9.02 6.98
CA THR A 289 -24.41 9.27 7.46
C THR A 289 -24.69 10.72 7.84
N LEU A 290 -23.70 11.42 8.39
CA LEU A 290 -23.81 12.81 8.84
C LEU A 290 -23.09 13.80 7.90
N GLY A 291 -22.17 13.30 7.06
CA GLY A 291 -21.30 14.11 6.21
C GLY A 291 -19.85 14.11 6.70
N GLU A 292 -18.92 14.37 5.79
CA GLU A 292 -17.49 14.46 6.07
C GLU A 292 -17.20 15.45 7.22
N ASP A 293 -16.40 15.02 8.19
CA ASP A 293 -15.99 15.80 9.38
C ASP A 293 -17.15 16.28 10.27
N VAL A 294 -18.37 15.75 10.08
CA VAL A 294 -19.51 16.04 10.95
C VAL A 294 -19.58 14.98 12.06
N ARG A 295 -19.52 15.41 13.32
CA ARG A 295 -19.57 14.51 14.49
C ARG A 295 -20.63 14.94 15.52
N PRO A 296 -21.30 13.97 16.18
CA PRO A 296 -22.17 14.25 17.32
C PRO A 296 -21.46 15.01 18.44
N THR A 297 -22.22 15.75 19.25
CA THR A 297 -21.66 16.47 20.40
C THR A 297 -21.04 15.50 21.41
N GLY A 298 -19.80 15.78 21.84
CA GLY A 298 -19.08 14.96 22.81
C GLY A 298 -18.43 13.71 22.22
N TRP A 299 -18.23 13.67 20.90
CA TRP A 299 -17.41 12.70 20.21
C TRP A 299 -15.99 12.64 20.80
N GLN A 300 -15.50 11.44 21.06
CA GLN A 300 -14.17 11.24 21.66
C GLN A 300 -13.08 10.90 20.63
N GLY A 301 -13.45 10.54 19.40
CA GLY A 301 -12.52 10.33 18.28
C GLY A 301 -12.03 11.64 17.67
N ASP A 302 -11.28 12.43 18.44
CA ASP A 302 -10.78 13.75 18.02
C ASP A 302 -9.45 13.68 17.24
N ASN A 303 -8.74 12.56 17.29
CA ASN A 303 -7.51 12.37 16.54
C ASN A 303 -7.80 11.99 15.07
N PRO A 304 -7.46 12.86 14.09
CA PRO A 304 -7.75 12.60 12.68
C PRO A 304 -7.07 11.35 12.12
N ILE A 305 -6.00 10.85 12.75
CA ILE A 305 -5.35 9.61 12.30
C ILE A 305 -6.30 8.42 12.30
N PHE A 306 -7.32 8.44 13.17
CA PHE A 306 -8.28 7.35 13.26
C PHE A 306 -9.30 7.32 12.12
N GLN A 307 -9.41 8.39 11.34
CA GLN A 307 -10.16 8.41 10.08
C GLN A 307 -9.38 7.74 8.93
N CYS A 308 -8.06 7.54 9.08
CA CYS A 308 -7.25 6.83 8.10
C CYS A 308 -7.37 5.32 8.29
N ASN A 309 -7.27 4.54 7.21
CA ASN A 309 -7.21 3.08 7.29
C ASN A 309 -6.06 2.62 8.22
N PRO A 310 -6.23 1.58 9.07
CA PRO A 310 -5.21 1.12 10.01
C PRO A 310 -3.82 0.88 9.40
N ALA A 311 -3.73 0.40 8.17
CA ALA A 311 -2.45 0.20 7.50
C ALA A 311 -1.70 1.51 7.22
N LEU A 312 -2.43 2.62 6.99
CA LEU A 312 -1.84 3.96 6.93
C LEU A 312 -1.49 4.48 8.31
N GLN A 313 -2.31 4.20 9.33
CA GLN A 313 -1.97 4.53 10.71
C GLN A 313 -0.62 3.91 11.08
N TYR A 314 -0.46 2.58 10.91
CA TYR A 314 0.80 1.88 11.19
C TYR A 314 1.98 2.40 10.37
N LEU A 315 1.76 2.72 9.09
CA LEU A 315 2.79 3.30 8.23
C LEU A 315 3.39 4.58 8.81
N ILE A 316 2.56 5.47 9.35
CA ILE A 316 3.01 6.74 9.95
C ILE A 316 3.99 6.43 11.10
N PHE A 317 3.58 5.60 12.06
CA PHE A 317 4.42 5.29 13.22
C PHE A 317 5.71 4.54 12.88
N LEU A 318 5.63 3.56 11.97
CA LEU A 318 6.83 2.87 11.49
C LEU A 318 7.80 3.85 10.83
N THR A 319 7.28 4.79 10.03
CA THR A 319 8.08 5.84 9.40
C THR A 319 8.74 6.76 10.42
N GLU A 320 8.02 7.19 11.46
CA GLU A 320 8.59 7.98 12.56
C GLU A 320 9.74 7.22 13.25
N SER A 321 9.53 5.92 13.52
CA SER A 321 10.49 5.08 14.21
C SER A 321 11.78 4.84 13.42
N VAL A 322 11.69 4.71 12.08
CA VAL A 322 12.84 4.38 11.23
C VAL A 322 13.52 5.59 10.59
N TYR A 323 12.79 6.68 10.34
CA TYR A 323 13.30 7.82 9.57
C TYR A 323 13.49 9.11 10.38
N SER A 324 13.26 9.09 11.71
CA SER A 324 13.21 10.34 12.51
C SER A 324 12.25 11.37 11.91
N TYR A 325 11.20 10.87 11.25
CA TYR A 325 10.08 11.68 10.80
C TYR A 325 9.25 12.05 12.02
N GLU A 326 8.67 13.25 12.00
CA GLU A 326 7.68 13.68 12.99
C GLU A 326 6.45 14.06 12.18
N ALA A 327 5.34 13.36 12.42
CA ALA A 327 4.08 13.71 11.78
C ALA A 327 3.75 15.16 12.14
N PRO A 328 3.35 16.00 11.15
CA PRO A 328 2.93 17.35 11.45
C PRO A 328 1.76 17.29 12.43
N ALA A 329 1.86 18.04 13.53
CA ALA A 329 0.78 18.12 14.51
C ALA A 329 -0.52 18.48 13.78
N SER A 330 -1.52 17.61 13.88
CA SER A 330 -2.86 17.96 13.41
C SER A 330 -3.36 19.10 14.28
N SER A 331 -3.44 20.31 13.73
CA SER A 331 -4.21 21.37 14.36
C SER A 331 -5.68 20.97 14.28
N ALA A 332 -6.18 20.35 15.35
CA ALA A 332 -7.62 20.35 15.60
C ALA A 332 -8.00 21.80 15.92
N GLU A 333 -8.44 22.55 14.91
CA GLU A 333 -9.25 23.76 15.10
C GLU A 333 -10.73 23.37 15.05
#